data_AF-A0A2D9IV14-F1
#
_entry.id   AF-A0A2D9IV14-F1
#
_cell.length_a   1.000
_cell.length_b   1.000
_cell.length_c   1.000
_cell.angle_alpha   90.00
_cell.angle_beta   90.00
_cell.angle_gamma   90.00
#
_symmetry.space_group_name_H-M   'P 1'
#
loop_
_entity.id
_entity.type
_entity.pdbx_description
1 polymer ?
#
loop_
_entity_poly.entity_id
_entity_poly.type
_entity_poly.pdbx_seq_one_letter_code
_entity_poly.pdbx_strand_id
1 'polypeptide(L)' 'MKKFFKITIKLFKEHFHVLVYFYFWLGIFIGGLLAPKDRVLLLDSALITEGWHLSVLSLLLVFPVFIFYYFKVFKSRD' A
#
# COMPACT_ATOMS: atom_id res chain seq x y z
N MET A 1 -3.74 9.45 28.37
CA MET A 1 -3.68 10.18 27.08
C MET A 1 -2.28 10.63 26.65
N LYS A 2 -1.53 11.43 27.44
CA LYS A 2 -0.19 11.93 27.04
C LYS A 2 0.83 10.84 26.65
N LYS A 3 0.77 9.66 27.29
CA LYS A 3 1.67 8.52 27.01
C LYS A 3 1.37 7.83 25.67
N PHE A 4 0.08 7.66 25.34
CA PHE A 4 -0.37 7.08 24.08
C PHE A 4 0.07 7.94 22.89
N PHE A 5 -0.14 9.26 22.98
CA PHE A 5 0.25 10.22 21.94
C PHE A 5 1.76 10.20 21.64
N LYS A 6 2.61 10.11 22.66
CA LYS A 6 4.07 9.97 22.48
C LYS A 6 4.46 8.67 21.77
N ILE A 7 3.78 7.56 22.08
CA ILE A 7 4.01 6.26 21.43
C ILE A 7 3.59 6.32 19.95
N THR A 8 2.43 6.90 19.66
CA THR A 8 1.94 7.07 18.28
C THR A 8 2.90 7.92 17.45
N ILE A 9 3.37 9.06 17.99
CA ILE A 9 4.35 9.91 17.28
C ILE A 9 5.66 9.16 17.04
N LYS A 10 6.14 8.39 18.02
CA LYS A 10 7.38 7.61 17.88
C LYS A 10 7.24 6.57 16.77
N LEU A 11 6.15 5.78 16.79
CA LEU A 11 5.86 4.79 15.75
C LEU A 11 5.67 5.44 14.38
N PHE A 12 4.99 6.59 14.31
CA PHE A 12 4.81 7.32 13.07
C PHE A 12 6.15 7.78 12.49
N LYS A 13 7.07 8.31 13.31
CA LYS A 13 8.41 8.70 12.86
C LYS A 13 9.24 7.50 12.40
N GLU A 14 9.20 6.40 13.15
CA GLU A 14 9.97 5.18 12.84
C GLU A 14 9.46 4.47 11.58
N HIS A 15 8.18 4.60 11.26
CA HIS A 15 7.51 3.82 10.21
C HIS A 15 6.85 4.68 9.12
N PHE A 16 7.18 5.98 9.08
CA PHE A 16 6.60 6.95 8.14
C PHE A 16 6.75 6.50 6.68
N HIS A 17 7.93 6.01 6.31
CA HIS A 17 8.22 5.52 4.96
C HIS A 17 7.30 4.35 4.56
N VAL A 18 7.01 3.43 5.48
CA VAL A 18 6.08 2.32 5.24
C VAL A 18 4.65 2.82 5.11
N LEU A 19 4.24 3.78 5.94
CA LEU A 19 2.91 4.39 5.87
C LEU A 19 2.70 5.09 4.52
N VAL A 20 3.67 5.86 4.04
CA VAL A 20 3.62 6.53 2.72
C VAL A 20 3.58 5.50 1.59
N TYR A 21 4.43 4.46 1.66
CA TYR A 21 4.43 3.37 0.68
C TYR A 21 3.06 2.70 0.61
N PHE A 22 2.50 2.31 1.77
CA PHE A 22 1.21 1.66 1.85
C PHE A 22 0.08 2.56 1.36
N TYR A 23 0.11 3.85 1.71
CA TYR A 23 -0.87 4.83 1.27
C TYR A 23 -0.88 5.00 -0.26
N PHE A 24 0.30 5.13 -0.87
CA PHE A 24 0.44 5.24 -2.33
C PHE A 24 -0.19 4.04 -3.04
N TRP A 25 0.17 2.83 -2.61
CA TRP A 25 -0.34 1.62 -3.25
C TRP A 25 -1.81 1.34 -2.94
N LEU A 26 -2.29 1.71 -1.76
CA LEU A 26 -3.72 1.65 -1.45
C LEU A 26 -4.51 2.59 -2.38
N GLY A 27 -3.95 3.77 -2.68
CA GLY A 27 -4.49 4.68 -3.68
C GLY A 27 -4.58 4.05 -5.06
N ILE A 28 -3.54 3.35 -5.51
CA ILE A 28 -3.56 2.59 -6.78
C ILE A 28 -4.58 1.45 -6.72
N PHE A 29 -4.67 0.75 -5.60
CA PHE A 29 -5.60 -0.37 -5.43
C PHE A 29 -7.05 0.08 -5.59
N ILE A 30 -7.44 1.12 -4.84
CA ILE A 30 -8.79 1.70 -4.87
C ILE A 30 -9.03 2.37 -6.23
N GLY A 31 -8.04 3.10 -6.73
CA GLY A 31 -8.09 3.75 -8.03
C GLY A 31 -8.32 2.76 -9.16
N GLY A 32 -7.66 1.59 -9.13
CA GLY A 32 -7.88 0.50 -10.09
C GLY A 32 -9.30 -0.06 -10.02
N LEU A 33 -9.84 -0.28 -8.83
CA LEU A 33 -11.20 -0.81 -8.66
C LEU A 33 -12.28 0.16 -9.15
N LEU A 34 -12.04 1.46 -8.98
CA LEU A 34 -12.99 2.51 -9.31
C LEU A 34 -12.72 3.17 -10.67
N ALA A 35 -11.64 2.79 -11.37
CA ALA A 35 -11.26 3.42 -12.62
C ALA A 35 -12.28 3.11 -13.73
N PRO A 36 -12.83 4.14 -14.41
CA PRO A 36 -13.67 3.92 -15.57
C PRO A 36 -12.82 3.38 -16.73
N LYS A 37 -13.40 2.51 -17.56
CA LYS A 37 -12.71 1.83 -18.68
C LYS A 37 -11.96 2.80 -19.59
N ASP A 38 -12.56 3.95 -19.91
CA ASP A 38 -11.96 4.96 -20.77
C ASP A 38 -10.61 5.47 -20.24
N ARG A 39 -10.46 5.58 -18.91
CA ARG A 39 -9.20 6.00 -18.28
C ARG A 39 -8.16 4.90 -18.27
N VAL A 40 -8.59 3.64 -18.17
CA VAL A 40 -7.70 2.48 -18.23
C VAL A 40 -7.14 2.31 -19.64
N LEU A 41 -7.97 2.49 -20.67
CA LEU A 41 -7.55 2.40 -22.08
C LEU A 41 -6.48 3.43 -22.45
N LEU A 42 -6.44 4.59 -21.77
CA LEU A 42 -5.38 5.60 -21.96
C LEU A 42 -3.99 5.12 -21.52
N LEU A 43 -3.89 4.06 -20.71
CA LEU A 43 -2.60 3.48 -20.33
C LEU A 43 -1.92 2.74 -21.50
N ASP A 44 -2.66 2.45 -22.57
CA ASP A 44 -2.17 1.76 -23.78
C ASP A 44 -1.31 0.53 -23.47
N SER A 45 -1.80 -0.29 -22.53
CA SER A 45 -1.05 -1.42 -21.98
C SER A 45 -1.69 -2.74 -22.37
N ALA A 46 -0.88 -3.65 -22.92
CA ALA A 46 -1.31 -5.02 -23.22
C ALA A 46 -1.60 -5.84 -21.94
N LEU A 47 -1.06 -5.43 -20.79
CA LEU A 47 -1.25 -6.11 -19.50
C LEU A 47 -2.40 -5.52 -18.70
N ILE A 48 -2.63 -4.20 -18.80
CA ILE A 48 -3.63 -3.47 -18.00
C ILE A 48 -4.78 -3.07 -18.93
N THR A 49 -5.67 -4.02 -19.20
CA THR A 49 -6.85 -3.82 -20.04
C THR A 49 -8.08 -3.43 -19.22
N GLU A 50 -8.13 -3.83 -17.94
CA GLU A 50 -9.21 -3.51 -17.02
C GLU A 50 -8.67 -2.89 -15.72
N GLY A 51 -9.49 -2.05 -15.07
CA GLY A 51 -9.08 -1.31 -13.88
C GLY A 51 -8.65 -2.23 -12.73
N TRP A 52 -9.31 -3.38 -12.55
CA TRP A 52 -8.96 -4.34 -11.51
C TRP A 52 -7.56 -4.96 -11.70
N HIS A 53 -6.99 -4.94 -12.91
CA HIS A 53 -5.60 -5.37 -13.12
C HIS A 53 -4.64 -4.49 -12.32
N LEU A 54 -4.88 -3.17 -12.24
CA LEU A 54 -4.09 -2.26 -11.40
C LEU A 54 -4.22 -2.63 -9.92
N SER A 55 -5.42 -3.00 -9.48
CA SER A 55 -5.67 -3.44 -8.11
C SER A 55 -4.93 -4.73 -7.79
N VAL A 56 -4.99 -5.73 -8.67
CA VAL A 56 -4.25 -6.98 -8.47
C VAL A 56 -2.74 -6.75 -8.48
N LEU A 57 -2.23 -5.93 -9.41
CA LEU A 57 -0.82 -5.59 -9.49
C LEU A 57 -0.35 -4.86 -8.22
N SER A 58 -1.15 -3.92 -7.72
CA SER A 58 -0.85 -3.22 -6.47
C SER A 58 -0.82 -4.16 -5.26
N LEU A 59 -1.73 -5.13 -5.19
CA LEU A 59 -1.75 -6.12 -4.11
C LEU A 59 -0.52 -7.04 -4.18
N LEU A 60 -0.17 -7.53 -5.38
CA LEU A 60 1.01 -8.36 -5.61
C LEU A 60 2.31 -7.68 -5.21
N LEU A 61 2.42 -6.36 -5.39
CA LEU A 61 3.63 -5.60 -5.06
C LEU A 61 3.67 -5.16 -3.60
N VAL A 62 2.53 -4.90 -2.96
CA VAL A 62 2.48 -4.51 -1.54
C VAL A 62 2.55 -5.70 -0.60
N PHE A 63 1.83 -6.78 -0.90
CA PHE A 63 1.61 -7.87 0.04
C PHE A 63 2.93 -8.53 0.51
N PRO A 64 3.93 -8.81 -0.35
CA PRO A 64 5.22 -9.35 0.08
C PRO A 64 6.00 -8.37 0.99
N VAL A 65 5.97 -7.08 0.67
CA VAL A 65 6.63 -6.04 1.47
C VAL A 65 5.99 -5.94 2.85
N PHE A 66 4.65 -5.98 2.90
CA PHE A 66 3.91 -5.99 4.15
C PHE A 66 4.23 -7.21 5.02
N ILE A 67 4.25 -8.42 4.42
CA ILE A 67 4.61 -9.66 5.10
C ILE A 67 6.03 -9.57 5.67
N PHE A 68 7.01 -9.18 4.84
CA PHE A 68 8.40 -9.09 5.27
C PHE A 68 8.58 -8.08 6.40
N TYR A 69 7.92 -6.93 6.29
CA TYR A 69 7.95 -5.89 7.30
C TYR A 69 7.31 -6.34 8.62
N TYR A 70 6.17 -7.02 8.54
CA TYR A 70 5.49 -7.59 9.70
C TYR A 70 6.42 -8.56 10.43
N PHE A 71 7.05 -9.50 9.72
CA PHE A 71 8.03 -10.40 10.33
C PHE A 71 9.23 -9.65 10.90
N LYS A 72 9.79 -8.65 10.21
CA LYS A 72 10.95 -7.91 10.71
C LYS A 72 10.65 -7.13 12.00
N VAL A 73 9.50 -6.46 12.06
CA VAL A 73 9.18 -5.56 13.19
C VAL A 73 8.55 -6.29 14.36
N PHE A 74 7.67 -7.27 14.11
CA PHE A 74 6.97 -7.98 15.18
C PHE A 74 7.76 -9.18 15.70
N LYS A 75 8.41 -9.97 14.83
CA LYS A 75 9.25 -11.10 15.29
C LYS A 75 10.52 -10.64 16.03
N SER A 76 10.97 -9.41 15.82
CA SER A 76 12.11 -8.84 16.55
C SER A 76 11.75 -8.35 17.96
N ARG A 77 10.46 -8.33 18.32
CA ARG A 77 9.97 -7.87 19.63
C ARG A 77 9.49 -9.00 20.55
N ASP A 78 9.41 -10.23 20.03
CA ASP A 78 9.19 -11.48 20.77
C ASP A 78 10.55 -12.17 21.02
#